data_AF-A0A5J5IJU2-F1
#
_entry.id   AF-A0A5J5IJU2-F1
#
_cell.length_a   1.000
_cell.length_b   1.000
_cell.length_c   1.000
_cell.angle_alpha   90.00
_cell.angle_beta   90.00
_cell.angle_gamma   90.00
#
_symmetry.space_group_name_H-M   'P 1'
#
loop_
_entity.id
_entity.type
_entity.pdbx_description
1 polymer ?
#
loop_
_entity_poly.entity_id
_entity_poly.type
_entity_poly.pdbx_seq_one_letter_code
_entity_poly.pdbx_strand_id
1 'polypeptide(L)'
;MSNTALNIRHKLFDYIRVADEKKLNAIYNLLEDEIEQTSEWWKDKQFVSELDHRFQALENGVDKGFTVPQLQQSIDKLRIKKYGK
;
A
#
# COMPACT_ATOMS: atom_id res chain seq x y z
N MET A 1 10.66 -2.13 -35.89
CA MET A 1 10.98 -2.77 -34.59
C MET A 1 9.67 -3.24 -33.95
N SER A 2 9.20 -4.48 -34.19
CA SER A 2 7.85 -4.87 -33.74
C SER A 2 7.55 -6.39 -33.53
N ASN A 3 8.46 -7.33 -33.82
CA ASN A 3 8.10 -8.76 -33.72
C ASN A 3 8.58 -9.44 -32.43
N THR A 4 9.69 -8.99 -31.83
CA THR A 4 10.28 -9.69 -30.68
C THR A 4 9.48 -9.49 -29.39
N ALA A 5 9.10 -8.26 -29.06
CA ALA A 5 8.32 -7.97 -27.85
C ALA A 5 6.92 -8.60 -27.89
N LEU A 6 6.30 -8.61 -29.07
CA LEU A 6 4.98 -9.20 -29.30
C LEU A 6 5.03 -10.73 -29.12
N ASN A 7 6.09 -11.37 -29.63
CA ASN A 7 6.35 -12.80 -29.41
C ASN A 7 6.62 -13.16 -27.95
N ILE A 8 7.34 -12.31 -27.21
CA ILE A 8 7.58 -12.52 -25.76
C ILE A 8 6.25 -12.44 -24.99
N ARG A 9 5.40 -11.45 -25.31
CA ARG A 9 4.08 -11.29 -24.68
C ARG A 9 3.19 -12.50 -24.89
N HIS A 10 3.12 -13.03 -26.11
CA HIS A 10 2.34 -14.24 -26.40
C HIS A 10 2.84 -15.45 -25.62
N LYS A 11 4.16 -15.68 -25.58
CA LYS A 11 4.75 -16.80 -24.83
C LYS A 11 4.47 -16.73 -23.34
N LEU A 12 4.55 -15.54 -22.74
CA LEU A 12 4.22 -15.34 -21.33
C LEU A 12 2.74 -15.60 -21.06
N PHE A 13 1.85 -15.12 -21.93
CA PHE A 13 0.41 -15.35 -21.82
C PHE A 13 0.07 -16.84 -21.87
N ASP A 14 0.64 -17.57 -22.83
CA ASP A 14 0.43 -19.02 -22.97
C ASP A 14 0.97 -19.79 -21.75
N TYR A 15 2.13 -19.38 -21.22
CA TYR A 15 2.73 -20.00 -20.04
C TYR A 15 1.87 -19.79 -18.79
N ILE A 16 1.40 -18.56 -18.52
CA ILE A 16 0.56 -18.24 -17.37
C ILE A 16 -0.73 -19.06 -17.39
N ARG A 17 -1.32 -19.29 -18.57
CA ARG A 17 -2.57 -20.05 -18.72
C ARG A 17 -2.47 -21.51 -18.25
N VAL A 18 -1.27 -22.11 -18.31
CA VAL A 18 -1.04 -23.52 -17.98
C VAL A 18 -0.14 -23.72 -16.76
N ALA A 19 0.33 -22.63 -16.14
CA ALA A 19 1.20 -22.68 -14.98
C ALA A 19 0.44 -23.21 -13.75
N ASP A 20 1.11 -24.04 -12.96
CA ASP A 20 0.61 -24.43 -11.65
C ASP A 20 0.64 -23.25 -10.66
N GLU A 21 -0.14 -23.35 -9.59
CA GLU A 21 -0.30 -22.30 -8.58
C GLU A 21 1.05 -21.88 -7.97
N LYS A 22 1.97 -22.83 -7.76
CA LYS A 22 3.30 -22.54 -7.21
C LYS A 22 4.10 -21.63 -8.14
N LYS A 23 4.09 -21.89 -9.45
CA LYS A 23 4.77 -21.05 -10.45
C LYS A 23 4.06 -19.71 -10.63
N LEU A 24 2.73 -19.69 -10.58
CA LEU A 24 1.95 -18.46 -10.67
C LEU A 24 2.29 -17.51 -9.51
N ASN A 25 2.30 -18.02 -8.28
CA ASN A 25 2.65 -17.25 -7.08
C ASN A 25 4.10 -16.76 -7.14
N ALA A 26 5.03 -17.58 -7.63
CA ALA A 26 6.42 -17.15 -7.80
C ALA A 26 6.58 -16.02 -8.82
N ILE A 27 5.82 -16.05 -9.93
CA ILE A 27 5.82 -14.98 -10.93
C ILE A 27 5.17 -13.72 -10.36
N TYR A 28 4.03 -13.84 -9.69
CA TYR A 28 3.35 -12.70 -9.10
C TYR A 28 4.22 -12.04 -8.03
N ASN A 29 4.76 -12.77 -7.06
CA ASN A 29 5.65 -12.19 -6.04
C ASN A 29 6.90 -11.52 -6.62
N LEU A 30 7.38 -11.97 -7.80
CA LEU A 30 8.52 -11.34 -8.46
C LEU A 30 8.16 -9.99 -9.10
N LEU A 31 6.90 -9.82 -9.50
CA LEU A 31 6.44 -8.70 -10.32
C LEU A 31 5.31 -7.91 -9.65
N GLU A 32 4.93 -8.22 -8.41
CA GLU A 32 3.74 -7.68 -7.75
C GLU A 32 3.83 -6.16 -7.65
N ASP A 33 5.00 -5.61 -7.29
CA ASP A 33 5.25 -4.17 -7.22
C ASP A 33 5.15 -3.45 -8.59
N GLU A 34 5.34 -4.18 -9.70
CA GLU A 34 5.24 -3.65 -11.07
C GLU A 34 3.84 -3.84 -11.67
N ILE A 35 3.16 -4.93 -11.31
CA ILE A 35 1.81 -5.31 -11.77
C ILE A 35 0.77 -4.50 -11.01
N GLU A 36 0.89 -4.50 -9.69
CA GLU A 36 0.10 -3.64 -8.85
C GLU A 36 0.68 -2.25 -8.99
N GLN A 37 0.03 -1.43 -9.83
CA GLN A 37 0.10 0.01 -9.71
C GLN A 37 -0.47 0.38 -8.35
N THR A 38 0.32 0.14 -7.30
CA THR A 38 0.14 0.76 -6.01
C THR A 38 0.06 2.25 -6.31
N SER A 39 -0.96 2.92 -5.74
CA SER A 39 -1.01 4.37 -5.81
C SER A 39 0.34 4.86 -5.29
N GLU A 40 1.20 5.36 -6.18
CA GLU A 40 2.55 5.81 -5.86
C GLU A 40 2.42 7.14 -5.11
N TRP A 41 1.80 7.09 -3.93
CA TRP A 41 1.45 8.25 -3.10
C TRP A 41 2.69 9.05 -2.75
N TRP A 42 3.87 8.41 -2.73
CA TRP A 42 5.17 9.05 -2.54
C TRP A 42 5.60 9.93 -3.72
N LYS A 43 4.96 9.82 -4.90
CA LYS A 43 5.14 10.74 -6.03
C LYS A 43 4.23 11.97 -5.93
N ASP A 44 3.18 11.92 -5.12
CA ASP A 44 2.37 13.10 -4.83
C ASP A 44 3.13 14.01 -3.86
N LYS A 45 3.78 15.03 -4.42
CA LYS A 45 4.57 16.00 -3.65
C LYS A 45 3.74 16.76 -2.61
N GLN A 46 2.46 17.01 -2.89
CA GLN A 46 1.60 17.72 -1.94
C GLN A 46 1.30 16.83 -0.75
N PHE A 47 1.00 15.55 -1.01
CA PHE A 47 0.77 14.57 0.05
C PHE A 47 2.03 14.34 0.89
N VAL A 48 3.19 14.14 0.26
CA VAL A 48 4.46 13.96 0.98
C VAL A 48 4.80 15.20 1.83
N SER A 49 4.60 16.41 1.30
CA SER A 49 4.83 17.64 2.06
C SER A 49 3.90 17.79 3.27
N GLU A 50 2.66 17.30 3.20
CA GLU A 50 1.74 17.29 4.33
C GLU A 50 2.18 16.30 5.41
N LEU A 51 2.65 15.12 5.02
CA LEU A 51 3.20 14.12 5.93
C LEU A 51 4.46 14.64 6.64
N ASP A 52 5.39 15.23 5.91
CA ASP A 52 6.61 15.83 6.49
C ASP A 52 6.26 16.94 7.48
N HIS A 53 5.31 17.81 7.13
CA HIS A 53 4.84 18.85 8.04
C HIS A 53 4.25 18.27 9.33
N ARG A 54 3.42 17.23 9.24
CA ARG A 54 2.82 16.58 10.42
C ARG A 54 3.86 15.86 11.28
N PHE A 55 4.83 15.23 10.64
CA PHE A 55 5.95 14.62 11.34
C PHE A 55 6.73 15.67 12.13
N GLN A 56 7.09 16.78 11.48
CA GLN A 56 7.79 17.88 12.13
C GLN A 56 6.97 18.56 13.23
N ALA A 57 5.66 18.73 13.04
CA ALA A 57 4.79 19.28 14.07
C ALA A 57 4.76 18.38 15.32
N LEU A 58 4.74 17.05 15.14
CA LEU A 58 4.80 16.10 16.24
C LEU A 58 6.18 16.08 16.92
N GLU A 59 7.26 16.07 16.14
CA GLU A 59 8.64 16.05 16.64
C GLU A 59 8.96 17.32 17.44
N ASN A 60 8.53 18.48 16.95
CA ASN A 60 8.73 19.77 17.62
C ASN A 60 7.72 20.02 18.75
N GLY A 61 6.80 19.08 19.01
CA GLY A 61 5.79 19.18 20.08
C GLY A 61 4.69 20.21 19.83
N VAL A 62 4.57 20.73 18.61
CA VAL A 62 3.44 21.56 18.17
C VAL A 62 2.15 20.74 18.19
N ASP A 63 2.22 19.53 17.66
CA ASP A 63 1.14 18.56 17.72
C ASP A 63 1.32 17.63 18.92
N LYS A 64 0.21 17.36 19.62
CA LYS A 64 0.22 16.44 20.75
C LYS A 64 0.21 14.99 20.26
N GLY A 65 1.29 14.28 20.54
CA GLY A 65 1.34 12.82 20.43
C GLY A 65 0.44 12.13 21.46
N PHE A 66 -0.15 11.00 21.06
CA PHE A 66 -0.90 10.13 21.95
C PHE A 66 -0.27 8.74 21.96
N THR A 67 -0.20 8.14 23.13
CA THR A 67 0.24 6.75 23.24
C THR A 67 -0.84 5.80 22.76
N VAL A 68 -0.46 4.59 22.37
CA VAL A 68 -1.42 3.54 21.96
C VAL A 68 -2.50 3.30 23.03
N PRO A 69 -2.20 3.23 24.34
CA PRO A 69 -3.24 3.12 25.37
C PRO A 69 -4.22 4.29 25.40
N GLN A 70 -3.75 5.54 25.21
CA GLN A 70 -4.61 6.72 25.17
C GLN A 70 -5.54 6.68 23.95
N LEU A 71 -5.01 6.26 22.80
CA LEU A 71 -5.80 6.07 21.58
C LEU A 71 -6.87 5.00 21.80
N GLN A 72 -6.50 3.84 22.36
CA GLN A 72 -7.43 2.74 22.63
C GLN A 72 -8.57 3.18 23.54
N GLN A 73 -8.26 3.87 24.65
CA GLN A 73 -9.27 4.42 25.56
C GLN A 73 -10.22 5.40 24.86
N SER A 74 -9.72 6.21 23.93
CA SER A 74 -10.53 7.15 23.15
C SER A 74 -11.49 6.40 22.20
N ILE A 75 -10.99 5.37 21.51
CA ILE A 75 -11.78 4.50 20.63
C ILE A 75 -12.88 3.78 21.41
N ASP A 76 -12.56 3.24 22.59
CA ASP A 76 -13.52 2.51 23.41
C ASP A 76 -14.65 3.42 23.91
N LYS A 77 -14.33 4.65 24.32
CA LYS A 77 -15.35 5.67 24.66
C LYS A 77 -16.27 5.96 23.48
N LEU A 78 -15.73 6.09 22.27
CA LEU A 78 -16.53 6.33 21.05
C LEU A 78 -17.42 5.13 20.72
N ARG A 79 -16.92 3.91 20.89
CA ARG A 79 -17.68 2.67 20.68
C ARG A 79 -18.83 2.54 21.67
N ILE A 80 -18.59 2.76 22.97
CA ILE A 80 -19.62 2.75 24.01
C ILE A 80 -20.71 3.79 23.68
N LYS A 81 -20.31 5.02 23.31
CA LYS A 81 -21.26 6.07 22.93
C LYS A 81 -22.12 5.69 21.73
N LYS A 82 -21.56 4.99 20.74
CA LYS A 82 -22.25 4.63 19.50
C LYS A 82 -23.09 3.36 19.62
N TYR A 83 -22.64 2.38 20.39
CA TYR A 83 -23.21 1.02 20.40
C TYR A 83 -23.79 0.57 21.75
N GLY A 84 -23.58 1.31 22.83
CA GLY A 84 -24.26 1.10 24.12
C GLY A 84 -23.98 -0.22 24.82
N LYS A 85 -22.92 -0.95 24.44
CA LYS A 85 -22.44 -2.15 25.15
C LYS A 85 -21.08 -1.89 25.75
#